data_AF-A0A0F9FLU1-F1
#
_entry.id   AF-A0A0F9FLU1-F1
#
_cell.length_a   1.000
_cell.length_b   1.000
_cell.length_c   1.000
_cell.angle_alpha   90.00
_cell.angle_beta   90.00
_cell.angle_gamma   90.00
#
_symmetry.space_group_name_H-M   'P 1'
#
loop_
_entity.id
_entity.type
_entity.pdbx_description
1 polymer ?
#
loop_
_entity_poly.entity_id
_entity_poly.type
_entity_poly.pdbx_seq_one_letter_code
_entity_poly.pdbx_strand_id
1 'polypeptide(L)' 'MIEYIITHLNQFGLIFNIVGSLLIAFSFGDPPSTAYQVDKKGRRINLAAFLHPKLLRLGVFLIVFGFILIFIRTLL' A
#
# COMPACT_ATOMS: atom_id res chain seq x y z
N MET A 1 -23.84 12.16 -16.84
CA MET A 1 -22.49 11.53 -16.94
C MET A 1 -21.59 11.96 -15.78
N ILE A 2 -21.39 13.25 -15.55
CA ILE A 2 -20.54 13.76 -14.43
C ILE A 2 -21.11 13.37 -13.06
N GLU A 3 -22.42 13.53 -12.84
CA GLU A 3 -23.06 13.11 -11.58
C GLU A 3 -22.88 11.61 -11.30
N TYR A 4 -23.01 10.77 -12.33
CA TYR A 4 -22.77 9.33 -12.19
C TYR A 4 -21.34 9.04 -11.70
N ILE A 5 -20.34 9.74 -12.25
CA ILE A 5 -18.94 9.59 -11.82
C ILE A 5 -18.80 10.01 -10.36
N ILE A 6 -19.37 11.16 -9.97
CA ILE A 6 -19.31 11.67 -8.59
C ILE A 6 -19.92 10.67 -7.61
N THR A 7 -21.09 10.09 -7.91
CA THR A 7 -21.74 9.11 -7.03
C THR A 7 -20.88 7.87 -6.77
N HIS A 8 -20.04 7.47 -7.74
CA HIS A 8 -19.22 6.25 -7.66
C HIS A 8 -17.77 6.49 -7.20
N LEU A 9 -17.36 7.75 -6.96
CA LEU A 9 -16.00 8.09 -6.51
C LEU A 9 -15.58 7.32 -5.25
N ASN A 10 -16.50 7.13 -4.29
CA ASN A 10 -16.21 6.36 -3.07
C ASN A 10 -15.89 4.90 -3.37
N GLN A 11 -16.64 4.26 -4.28
CA GLN A 11 -16.40 2.86 -4.64
C GLN A 11 -15.05 2.71 -5.35
N PHE A 12 -14.72 3.61 -6.28
CA PHE A 12 -13.41 3.61 -6.92
C PHE A 12 -12.28 3.85 -5.93
N GLY A 13 -12.44 4.80 -5.01
CA GLY A 13 -11.45 5.07 -3.97
C GLY A 13 -11.21 3.87 -3.05
N LEU A 14 -12.26 3.17 -2.64
CA LEU A 14 -12.16 1.95 -1.86
C LEU A 14 -11.43 0.83 -2.63
N ILE A 15 -11.75 0.64 -3.91
CA ILE A 15 -11.07 -0.35 -4.76
C ILE A 15 -9.57 -0.05 -4.84
N PHE A 16 -9.18 1.20 -5.10
CA PHE A 16 -7.76 1.56 -5.16
C PHE A 16 -7.05 1.37 -3.83
N ASN A 17 -7.71 1.65 -2.70
CA ASN A 17 -7.13 1.41 -1.38
C ASN A 17 -6.92 -0.08 -1.09
N ILE A 18 -7.88 -0.94 -1.46
CA ILE A 18 -7.75 -2.40 -1.30
C ILE A 18 -6.61 -2.92 -2.17
N VAL A 19 -6.62 -2.58 -3.47
CA VAL A 19 -5.57 -3.01 -4.40
C VAL A 19 -4.20 -2.50 -3.95
N GLY A 20 -4.10 -1.23 -3.55
CA GLY A 20 -2.86 -0.65 -3.05
C GLY A 20 -2.34 -1.34 -1.80
N SER A 21 -3.23 -1.70 -0.86
CA SER A 21 -2.87 -2.44 0.35
C SER A 21 -2.35 -3.84 0.03
N LEU A 22 -2.98 -4.54 -0.91
CA LEU A 22 -2.51 -5.84 -1.40
C LEU A 22 -1.14 -5.73 -2.07
N LEU A 23 -0.92 -4.72 -2.91
CA LEU A 23 0.38 -4.49 -3.54
C LEU A 23 1.48 -4.21 -2.52
N ILE A 24 1.18 -3.46 -1.46
CA ILE A 24 2.13 -3.25 -0.35
C ILE A 24 2.42 -4.58 0.34
N ALA A 25 1.40 -5.38 0.68
CA ALA A 25 1.60 -6.67 1.31
C ALA A 25 2.48 -7.60 0.46
N PHE A 26 2.22 -7.70 -0.85
CA PHE A 26 3.03 -8.49 -1.78
C PHE A 26 4.39 -7.86 -2.13
N SER A 27 4.62 -6.60 -1.76
CA SER A 27 5.93 -5.96 -1.95
C SER A 27 6.98 -6.47 -0.94
N PHE A 28 6.49 -7.00 0.20
CA PHE A 28 7.29 -7.71 1.17
C PHE A 28 7.39 -9.18 0.75
N GLY A 29 8.60 -9.70 0.69
CA GLY A 29 8.82 -11.13 0.51
C GLY A 29 9.31 -11.77 1.80
N ASP A 30 9.55 -13.08 1.75
CA ASP A 30 10.21 -13.76 2.85
C ASP A 30 11.56 -13.09 3.14
N PRO A 31 11.85 -12.76 4.42
CA PRO A 31 13.16 -12.26 4.77
C PRO A 31 14.18 -13.29 4.32
N PRO A 32 15.23 -12.91 3.56
CA PRO A 32 16.33 -13.80 3.28
C PRO A 32 16.77 -14.43 4.60
N SER A 33 16.94 -15.75 4.66
CA SER A 33 17.41 -16.46 5.86
C SER A 33 18.74 -15.90 6.40
N THR A 34 19.41 -15.07 5.60
CA THR A 34 20.69 -14.39 5.85
C THR A 34 20.56 -12.90 6.19
N ALA A 35 19.41 -12.25 6.00
CA ALA A 35 19.22 -10.81 6.27
C ALA A 35 18.69 -10.57 7.69
N TYR A 36 19.57 -10.74 8.67
CA TYR A 36 19.29 -10.42 10.07
C TYR A 36 20.29 -9.38 10.60
N GLN A 37 19.80 -8.47 11.43
CA GLN A 37 20.63 -7.60 12.24
C GLN A 37 20.66 -8.14 13.68
N VAL A 38 21.78 -8.01 14.37
CA VAL A 38 21.90 -8.45 15.77
C VAL A 38 21.72 -7.25 16.69
N ASP A 39 20.76 -7.33 17.62
CA ASP A 39 20.57 -6.35 18.70
C ASP A 39 21.78 -6.34 19.65
N LYS A 40 21.97 -5.29 20.45
CA LYS A 40 22.97 -5.20 21.54
C LYS A 40 22.89 -6.36 22.54
N LYS A 41 21.76 -7.08 22.57
CA LYS A 41 21.50 -8.28 23.39
C LYS A 41 21.74 -9.61 22.66
N GLY A 42 22.30 -9.60 21.45
CA GLY A 42 22.55 -10.82 20.67
C GLY A 42 21.33 -11.41 19.96
N ARG A 43 20.17 -10.73 20.01
CA ARG A 43 18.93 -11.21 19.37
C ARG A 43 18.96 -10.92 17.88
N ARG A 44 18.59 -11.91 17.06
CA ARG A 44 18.43 -11.73 15.61
C ARG A 44 17.13 -10.98 15.33
N ILE A 45 17.24 -9.85 14.65
CA ILE A 45 16.14 -9.06 14.12
C ILE A 45 16.11 -9.33 12.62
N ASN A 46 15.11 -10.07 12.17
CA ASN A 46 14.92 -10.31 10.74
C ASN A 46 14.51 -8.98 10.09
N LEU A 47 15.31 -8.53 9.13
CA LEU A 47 14.98 -7.33 8.36
C LEU A 47 14.02 -7.75 7.25
N ALA A 48 12.84 -7.14 7.21
CA ALA A 48 11.93 -7.32 6.09
C ALA A 48 12.63 -6.82 4.81
N ALA A 49 12.91 -7.73 3.88
CA ALA A 49 13.45 -7.35 2.59
C ALA A 49 12.30 -6.93 1.68
N PHE A 50 12.35 -5.69 1.18
CA PHE A 50 11.46 -5.26 0.10
C PHE A 50 11.85 -6.03 -1.17
N LEU A 51 11.15 -7.13 -1.43
CA LEU A 51 11.41 -7.98 -2.60
C LEU A 51 11.12 -7.20 -3.89
N HIS A 52 10.08 -6.36 -3.86
CA HIS A 52 9.63 -5.59 -5.00
C HIS A 52 9.35 -4.13 -4.64
N PRO A 53 10.39 -3.27 -4.57
CA PRO A 53 10.23 -1.85 -4.22
C PRO A 53 9.33 -1.08 -5.20
N LYS A 54 9.22 -1.54 -6.45
CA LYS A 54 8.28 -1.00 -7.44
C LYS A 54 6.81 -1.24 -7.04
N LEU A 55 6.49 -2.42 -6.50
CA LEU A 55 5.14 -2.75 -6.03
C LEU A 55 4.77 -1.93 -4.79
N LEU A 56 5.72 -1.71 -3.89
CA LEU A 56 5.54 -0.82 -2.75
C LEU A 56 5.16 0.59 -3.21
N ARG A 57 5.94 1.16 -4.14
CA ARG A 57 5.70 2.52 -4.66
C ARG A 57 4.34 2.62 -5.35
N LEU A 58 3.98 1.62 -6.16
CA LEU A 58 2.68 1.56 -6.82
C LEU A 58 1.54 1.43 -5.82
N GLY A 59 1.69 0.57 -4.80
CA GLY A 59 0.69 0.36 -3.76
C GLY A 59 0.44 1.63 -2.94
N VAL A 60 1.50 2.33 -2.51
CA VAL A 60 1.40 3.62 -1.83
C VAL A 60 0.71 4.66 -2.72
N PHE A 61 1.09 4.73 -3.99
CA PHE A 61 0.44 5.65 -4.93
C PHE A 61 -1.06 5.39 -5.06
N LEU A 62 -1.47 4.12 -5.19
CA LEU A 62 -2.89 3.75 -5.28
C LEU A 62 -3.66 4.08 -4.01
N ILE A 63 -3.06 3.89 -2.82
CA ILE A 63 -3.70 4.25 -1.55
C ILE A 63 -3.90 5.78 -1.47
N VAL A 64 -2.86 6.56 -1.76
CA VAL A 64 -2.97 8.03 -1.72
C VAL A 64 -4.02 8.51 -2.72
N PHE A 65 -4.01 7.96 -3.94
CA PHE A 65 -4.99 8.29 -4.96
C PHE A 65 -6.42 7.90 -4.55
N GLY A 66 -6.61 6.71 -3.95
CA GLY A 66 -7.91 6.26 -3.48
C GLY A 66 -8.48 7.15 -2.37
N PHE A 67 -7.65 7.58 -1.41
CA PHE A 67 -8.06 8.57 -0.42
C PHE A 67 -8.40 9.93 -1.01
N ILE A 68 -7.65 10.40 -2.02
CA ILE A 68 -7.97 11.65 -2.71
C ILE A 68 -9.36 11.58 -3.35
N LEU A 69 -9.74 10.47 -3.99
CA LEU A 69 -11.07 10.31 -4.58
C LEU A 69 -12.19 10.34 -3.53
N ILE A 70 -12.00 9.68 -2.40
CA ILE A 70 -12.96 9.69 -1.28
C ILE A 70 -13.08 11.10 -0.69
N PHE A 71 -11.95 11.79 -0.53
CA PHE A 71 -11.91 13.15 -0.02
C PHE A 71 -12.64 14.14 -0.94
N ILE A 72 -12.39 14.05 -2.26
CA ILE A 72 -13.11 14.85 -3.26
C ILE A 72 -14.61 14.60 -3.17
N ARG A 73 -15.04 13.34 -3.04
CA ARG A 73 -16.46 13.02 -2.87
C ARG A 73 -17.05 13.57 -1.57
N THR A 74 -16.26 13.68 -0.52
CA THR A 74 -16.71 14.26 0.75
C THR A 74 -16.90 15.78 0.65
N LEU A 75 -16.16 16.44 -0.24
CA LEU A 75 -16.23 17.88 -0.49
C LEU A 75 -17.32 18.30 -1.49
N LEU A 76 -17.80 17.37 -2.33
CA LEU A 76 -18.80 17.59 -3.39
C LEU A 76 -20.16 16.99 -3.03
#